data_AF-A0A1D6QDE7-F1
#
_entry.id   AF-A0A1D6QDE7-F1
#
_cell.length_a   1.000
_cell.length_b   1.000
_cell.length_c   1.000
_cell.angle_alpha   90.00
_cell.angle_beta   90.00
_cell.angle_gamma   90.00
#
_symmetry.space_group_name_H-M   'P 1'
#
loop_
_entity.id
_entity.type
_entity.pdbx_description
1 polymer ?
#
loop_
_entity_poly.entity_id
_entity_poly.type
_entity_poly.pdbx_seq_one_letter_code
_entity_poly.pdbx_strand_id
1 'polypeptide(L)'
;MYWDDKYGTQGISTEVVAAMREMVNKDTQNLVSNSFLLDDDLSIPFSTEDLSMAIPSIDYADVDLPESLQHYTSVQFLLRQQDPQPAQ
;
A
#
# COMPACT_ATOMS: atom_id res chain seq x y z
N MET A 1 28.64 0.76 -4.03
CA MET A 1 29.08 1.99 -4.73
C MET A 1 29.51 1.58 -6.13
N TYR A 2 29.33 2.44 -7.13
CA TYR A 2 29.58 2.09 -8.53
C TYR A 2 31.02 1.62 -8.74
N TRP A 3 31.15 0.34 -9.05
CA TRP A 3 32.41 -0.33 -9.36
C TRP A 3 32.36 -0.77 -10.82
N ASP A 4 33.44 -0.52 -11.52
CA ASP A 4 33.64 -1.04 -12.87
C ASP A 4 34.04 -2.51 -12.79
N ASP A 5 33.23 -3.38 -13.38
CA ASP A 5 33.41 -4.85 -13.36
C ASP A 5 34.64 -5.30 -14.18
N LYS A 6 35.03 -4.51 -15.19
CA LYS A 6 36.11 -4.85 -16.12
C LYS A 6 37.50 -4.59 -15.54
N TYR A 7 37.63 -3.57 -14.70
CA TYR A 7 38.91 -3.08 -14.19
C TYR A 7 38.98 -3.07 -12.65
N GLY A 8 37.88 -3.37 -11.95
CA GLY A 8 37.85 -3.38 -10.49
C GLY A 8 38.15 -2.01 -9.88
N THR A 9 37.80 -0.93 -10.59
CA THR A 9 38.02 0.44 -10.14
C THR A 9 36.70 1.09 -9.77
N GLN A 10 36.72 2.07 -8.86
CA GLN A 10 35.55 2.90 -8.61
C GLN A 10 35.20 3.65 -9.91
N GLY A 11 34.06 3.31 -10.52
CA GLY A 11 33.68 3.76 -11.86
C GLY A 11 33.29 5.25 -11.95
N ILE A 12 33.39 5.99 -10.84
CA ILE A 12 33.03 7.40 -10.73
C ILE A 12 34.15 8.16 -10.02
N SER A 13 34.62 9.25 -10.63
CA SER A 13 35.63 10.14 -10.06
C SER A 13 35.15 10.81 -8.77
N THR A 14 36.09 11.06 -7.86
CA THR A 14 35.83 11.74 -6.57
C THR A 14 35.24 13.14 -6.76
N GLU A 15 35.65 13.86 -7.81
CA GLU A 15 35.13 15.20 -8.16
C GLU A 15 33.63 15.16 -8.47
N VAL A 16 33.18 14.16 -9.23
CA VAL A 16 31.76 14.00 -9.58
C VAL A 16 30.94 13.68 -8.32
N VAL A 17 31.47 12.80 -7.46
CA VAL A 17 30.83 12.48 -6.17
C VAL A 17 30.77 13.71 -5.25
N ALA A 18 31.83 14.53 -5.22
CA ALA A 18 31.87 15.76 -4.44
C ALA A 18 30.86 16.80 -4.94
N ALA A 19 30.78 16.99 -6.26
CA ALA A 19 29.79 17.87 -6.87
C ALA A 19 28.35 17.42 -6.57
N MET A 20 28.06 16.12 -6.69
CA MET A 20 26.75 15.56 -6.33
C MET A 20 26.41 15.77 -4.85
N ARG A 21 27.38 15.57 -3.95
CA ARG A 21 27.21 15.80 -2.52
C ARG A 21 26.88 17.27 -2.22
N GLU A 22 27.57 18.20 -2.86
CA GLU A 22 27.30 19.63 -2.69
C GLU A 22 25.88 20.00 -3.15
N MET A 23 25.46 19.50 -4.32
CA MET A 23 24.11 19.72 -4.84
C MET A 23 23.03 19.18 -3.91
N VAL A 24 23.17 17.93 -3.44
CA VAL A 24 22.22 17.32 -2.50
C VAL A 24 22.15 18.12 -1.20
N ASN A 25 23.31 18.46 -0.62
CA ASN A 25 23.35 19.21 0.65
C ASN A 25 22.77 20.63 0.53
N LYS A 26 22.84 21.25 -0.65
CA LYS A 26 22.21 22.56 -0.90
C LYS A 26 20.69 22.46 -0.97
N ASP A 27 20.16 21.38 -1.54
CA ASP A 27 18.72 21.14 -1.67
C ASP A 27 18.09 20.63 -0.36
N THR A 28 18.83 19.86 0.42
CA THR A 28 18.36 19.23 1.67
C THR A 28 18.36 20.12 2.91
N GLN A 29 18.81 21.38 2.81
CA GLN A 29 18.84 22.33 3.95
C GLN A 29 17.46 22.64 4.55
N ASN A 30 16.36 22.39 3.80
CA ASN A 30 15.00 22.62 4.26
C ASN A 30 14.20 21.32 4.49
N LEU A 31 14.81 20.16 4.29
CA LEU A 31 14.14 18.87 4.44
C LEU A 31 14.12 18.46 5.92
N VAL A 32 12.93 18.13 6.42
CA VAL A 32 12.68 17.74 7.83
C VAL A 32 13.40 16.43 8.21
N SER A 33 13.81 15.63 7.21
CA SER A 33 14.49 14.34 7.42
C SER A 33 15.77 14.25 6.56
N ASN A 34 16.92 14.06 7.21
CA ASN A 34 18.22 13.81 6.56
C ASN A 34 18.51 12.30 6.43
N SER A 35 17.48 11.48 6.16
CA SER A 35 17.64 10.03 6.02
C SER A 35 17.89 9.66 4.55
N PHE A 36 18.84 8.76 4.32
CA PHE A 36 19.01 8.08 3.03
C PHE A 36 18.08 6.88 2.88
N LEU A 37 17.72 6.25 4.02
CA LEU A 37 16.83 5.10 4.05
C LEU A 37 15.39 5.59 4.06
N LEU A 38 14.54 4.92 3.28
CA LEU A 38 13.10 5.11 3.33
C LEU A 38 12.59 4.68 4.71
N ASP A 39 11.72 5.48 5.31
CA ASP A 39 11.08 5.12 6.57
C ASP A 39 10.09 3.96 6.35
N ASP A 40 10.16 2.93 7.21
CA ASP A 40 9.33 1.71 7.13
C ASP A 40 7.84 2.01 7.45
N ASP A 41 7.56 3.16 8.06
CA ASP A 41 6.21 3.58 8.48
C ASP A 41 5.44 4.37 7.39
N LEU A 42 6.03 4.56 6.20
CA LEU A 42 5.43 5.34 5.10
C LEU A 42 4.33 4.58 4.35
N SER A 43 3.42 3.97 5.09
CA SER A 43 2.16 3.47 4.53
C SER A 43 1.42 4.62 3.86
N ILE A 44 1.00 4.39 2.61
CA ILE A 44 0.22 5.37 1.86
C ILE A 44 -1.20 5.33 2.46
N PRO A 45 -1.73 6.47 2.97
CA PRO A 45 -3.07 6.49 3.53
C PRO A 45 -4.09 6.24 2.42
N PHE A 46 -5.02 5.30 2.64
CA PHE A 46 -6.14 5.07 1.75
C PHE A 46 -7.41 5.72 2.29
N SER A 47 -8.30 6.11 1.38
CA SER A 47 -9.62 6.64 1.71
C SER A 47 -10.69 5.56 1.54
N THR A 48 -11.84 5.74 2.18
CA THR A 48 -13.03 4.88 1.91
C THR A 48 -13.41 4.89 0.42
N GLU A 49 -13.20 6.02 -0.25
CA GLU A 49 -13.44 6.16 -1.70
C GLU A 49 -12.44 5.35 -2.54
N ASP A 50 -11.20 5.19 -2.08
CA ASP A 50 -10.19 4.37 -2.76
C ASP A 50 -10.59 2.89 -2.69
N LEU A 51 -11.08 2.45 -1.53
CA LEU A 51 -11.61 1.10 -1.34
C LEU A 51 -12.84 0.82 -2.22
N SER A 52 -13.77 1.78 -2.33
CA SER A 52 -14.97 1.58 -3.15
C SER A 52 -14.66 1.46 -4.65
N MET A 53 -13.58 2.09 -5.11
CA MET A 53 -13.09 1.96 -6.48
C MET A 53 -12.28 0.68 -6.70
N ALA A 54 -11.53 0.22 -5.69
CA ALA A 54 -10.68 -0.95 -5.77
C ALA A 54 -11.45 -2.28 -5.59
N ILE A 55 -12.51 -2.28 -4.78
CA ILE A 55 -13.31 -3.47 -4.50
C ILE A 55 -14.31 -3.68 -5.65
N PRO A 56 -14.28 -4.84 -6.34
CA PRO A 56 -15.25 -5.12 -7.38
C PRO A 56 -16.67 -5.19 -6.80
N SER A 57 -17.66 -4.74 -7.58
CA SER A 57 -19.06 -4.89 -7.24
C SER A 57 -19.41 -6.38 -7.17
N ILE A 58 -19.71 -6.89 -5.98
CA ILE A 58 -20.18 -8.25 -5.73
C ILE A 58 -21.67 -8.18 -5.44
N ASP A 59 -22.45 -9.02 -6.11
CA ASP A 59 -23.85 -9.23 -5.74
C ASP A 59 -23.91 -10.12 -4.50
N TYR A 60 -24.34 -9.54 -3.37
CA TYR A 60 -24.45 -10.26 -2.10
C TYR A 60 -25.67 -11.18 -2.03
N ALA A 61 -26.59 -11.10 -3.00
CA ALA A 61 -27.80 -11.93 -3.02
C ALA A 61 -27.51 -13.41 -3.37
N ASP A 62 -26.38 -13.70 -4.02
CA ASP A 62 -25.99 -15.06 -4.46
C ASP A 62 -24.92 -15.68 -3.55
N VAL A 63 -24.52 -15.01 -2.46
CA VAL A 63 -23.50 -15.51 -1.53
C VAL A 63 -24.15 -16.38 -0.46
N ASP A 64 -24.02 -17.70 -0.61
CA ASP A 64 -24.51 -18.65 0.39
C ASP A 64 -23.60 -18.70 1.63
N LEU A 65 -24.18 -19.06 2.78
CA LEU A 65 -23.44 -19.15 4.03
C LEU A 65 -22.55 -20.41 4.01
N PRO A 66 -21.22 -20.29 4.22
CA PRO A 66 -20.34 -21.44 4.26
C PRO A 66 -20.84 -22.50 5.25
N GLU A 67 -20.84 -23.77 4.87
CA GLU A 67 -21.33 -24.88 5.73
C GLU A 67 -20.64 -24.91 7.10
N SER A 68 -19.37 -24.51 7.14
CA SER A 68 -18.57 -24.37 8.37
C SER A 68 -19.09 -23.33 9.36
N LEU A 69 -20.02 -22.45 8.97
CA LEU A 69 -20.62 -21.44 9.85
C LEU A 69 -22.06 -21.78 10.24
N GLN A 70 -22.75 -22.66 9.51
CA GLN A 70 -24.17 -22.95 9.69
C GLN A 70 -24.53 -23.49 11.09
N HIS A 71 -23.59 -24.13 11.77
CA HIS A 71 -23.77 -24.65 13.12
C HIS A 71 -23.75 -23.57 14.23
N TYR A 72 -23.32 -22.33 13.93
CA TYR A 72 -23.34 -21.26 14.91
C TYR A 72 -24.69 -20.54 14.92
N THR A 73 -25.37 -20.54 16.07
CA THR A 73 -26.63 -19.80 16.24
C THR A 73 -26.46 -18.29 16.01
N SER A 74 -25.26 -17.75 16.25
CA SER A 74 -24.96 -16.33 16.06
C SER A 74 -24.96 -15.88 14.60
N VAL A 75 -24.87 -16.78 13.60
CA VAL A 75 -24.86 -16.41 12.18
C VAL A 75 -26.21 -16.63 11.47
N GLN A 76 -27.18 -17.22 12.16
CA GLN A 76 -28.51 -17.52 11.63
C GLN A 76 -29.29 -16.27 11.17
N PHE A 77 -28.92 -15.07 11.63
CA PHE A 77 -29.53 -13.82 11.17
C PHE A 77 -29.20 -13.48 9.71
N LEU A 78 -28.08 -13.99 9.18
CA LEU A 78 -27.67 -13.76 7.79
C LEU A 78 -28.60 -14.47 6.80
N LEU A 79 -29.16 -15.62 7.20
CA LEU A 79 -30.13 -16.38 6.40
C LEU A 79 -31.52 -15.71 6.34
N ARG A 80 -31.80 -14.71 7.20
CA ARG A 80 -33.12 -14.07 7.31
C ARG A 80 -33.29 -12.88 6.35
N GLN A 81 -32.25 -12.42 5.66
CA GLN A 81 -32.30 -11.17 4.87
C GLN A 81 -33.08 -11.25 3.55
N GLN A 82 -33.78 -12.37 3.26
CA GLN A 82 -34.41 -12.63 1.96
C GLN A 82 -35.94 -12.38 1.90
N ASP A 83 -36.51 -11.57 2.79
CA ASP A 83 -37.94 -11.19 2.71
C ASP A 83 -38.08 -9.83 1.98
N PRO A 84 -38.54 -9.79 0.72
CA PRO A 84 -38.95 -8.54 0.09
C PRO A 84 -40.18 -7.99 0.83
N GLN A 85 -40.03 -6.85 1.50
CA GLN A 85 -41.19 -6.13 2.05
C GLN A 85 -42.16 -5.81 0.91
N PRO A 86 -43.44 -6.21 0.97
CA PRO A 86 -44.44 -5.69 0.06
C PRO A 86 -44.66 -4.20 0.36
N ALA A 87 -44.52 -3.36 -0.66
CA ALA A 87 -44.88 -1.96 -0.61
C ALA A 87 -46.36 -1.82 -0.18
N GLN A 88 -46.60 -1.03 0.86
CA GLN A 88 -47.91 -0.45 1.16
C GLN A 88 -48.01 0.93 0.54
#